data_AF-A0A1V5TSS6-F1
#
_entry.id   AF-A0A1V5TSS6-F1
#
_cell.length_a   1.000
_cell.length_b   1.000
_cell.length_c   1.000
_cell.angle_alpha   90.00
_cell.angle_beta   90.00
_cell.angle_gamma   90.00
#
_symmetry.space_group_name_H-M   'P 1'
#
loop_
_entity.id
_entity.type
_entity.pdbx_description
1 polymer ?
#
loop_
_entity_poly.entity_id
_entity_poly.type
_entity_poly.pdbx_seq_one_letter_code
_entity_poly.pdbx_strand_id
1 'polypeptide(L)'
;MLELVESYGEVLENVRAFHKGLGAHGQLAGTLGYFRHWYYFEEFDTFAPSKFVGYRGMTSERYLADYHKLIRVTGDDTVRQLKQWFYLCEGDEREQYMKKLAALLNLYGKKPNGILFIYRKTVIGYEQLSF
;
A
#
# COMPACT_ATOMS: atom_id res chain seq x y z
N MET A 1 12.94 6.03 15.76
CA MET A 1 12.30 6.72 14.62
C MET A 1 12.07 5.68 13.54
N LEU A 2 10.94 5.68 12.83
CA LEU A 2 10.73 4.75 11.72
C LEU A 2 11.42 5.31 10.48
N GLU A 3 12.23 4.48 9.82
CA GLU A 3 12.94 4.87 8.62
C GLU A 3 12.06 4.65 7.39
N LEU A 4 12.10 5.60 6.46
CA LEU A 4 11.38 5.51 5.20
C LEU A 4 12.14 4.61 4.22
N VAL A 5 11.41 3.97 3.31
CA VAL A 5 12.00 3.19 2.22
C VAL A 5 12.80 4.07 1.27
N GLU A 6 13.96 3.60 0.83
CA GLU A 6 14.87 4.33 -0.06
C GLU A 6 14.84 3.79 -1.49
N SER A 7 14.32 2.58 -1.67
CA SER A 7 14.22 1.94 -2.98
C SER A 7 12.88 1.27 -3.20
N TYR A 8 12.50 1.15 -4.48
CA TYR A 8 11.31 0.40 -4.87
C TYR A 8 11.42 -1.10 -4.50
N GLY A 9 12.63 -1.65 -4.43
CA GLY A 9 12.85 -3.03 -3.98
C GLY A 9 12.32 -3.26 -2.57
N GLU A 10 12.61 -2.35 -1.64
CA GLU A 10 12.12 -2.43 -0.25
C GLU A 10 10.59 -2.30 -0.19
N VAL A 11 9.99 -1.49 -1.06
CA VAL A 11 8.53 -1.39 -1.20
C VAL A 11 7.95 -2.75 -1.58
N LEU A 12 8.53 -3.44 -2.57
CA LEU A 12 8.07 -4.77 -3.01
C LEU A 12 8.25 -5.84 -1.93
N GLU A 13 9.35 -5.79 -1.16
CA GLU A 13 9.57 -6.69 -0.03
C GLU A 13 8.49 -6.50 1.04
N ASN A 14 8.16 -5.25 1.37
CA ASN A 14 7.09 -4.92 2.31
C ASN A 14 5.71 -5.41 1.82
N VAL A 15 5.42 -5.32 0.51
CA VAL A 15 4.18 -5.88 -0.07
C VAL A 15 4.11 -7.38 0.18
N ARG A 16 5.18 -8.12 -0.13
CA ARG A 16 5.22 -9.57 0.13
C ARG A 16 5.03 -9.89 1.60
N ALA A 17 5.68 -9.15 2.49
CA ALA A 17 5.56 -9.34 3.94
C ALA A 17 4.12 -9.09 4.41
N PHE A 18 3.47 -8.03 3.91
CA PHE A 18 2.08 -7.70 4.20
C PHE A 18 1.13 -8.84 3.81
N HIS A 19 1.21 -9.34 2.58
CA HIS A 19 0.36 -10.44 2.12
C HIS A 19 0.62 -11.76 2.84
N LYS A 20 1.89 -12.07 3.15
CA LYS A 20 2.24 -13.24 3.96
C LYS A 20 1.57 -13.17 5.34
N GLY A 21 1.59 -12.00 5.98
CA GLY A 21 0.95 -11.86 7.28
C GLY A 21 -0.58 -11.76 7.24
N LEU A 22 -1.18 -11.36 6.12
CA LEU A 22 -2.63 -11.45 5.94
C LEU A 22 -3.13 -12.89 5.95
N GLY A 23 -2.37 -13.82 5.37
CA GLY A 23 -2.67 -15.25 5.42
C GLY A 23 -2.43 -15.89 6.79
N ALA A 24 -1.51 -15.34 7.59
CA ALA A 24 -1.09 -15.91 8.86
C ALA A 24 -1.83 -15.34 10.10
N HIS A 25 -2.30 -14.09 10.06
CA HIS A 25 -2.79 -13.37 11.25
C HIS A 25 -4.11 -12.62 11.00
N GLY A 26 -5.20 -13.08 11.62
CA GLY A 26 -6.51 -12.41 11.54
C GLY A 26 -6.55 -10.99 12.14
N GLN A 27 -5.60 -10.64 13.01
CA GLN A 27 -5.51 -9.29 13.58
C GLN A 27 -5.13 -8.24 12.53
N LEU A 28 -4.25 -8.58 11.57
CA LEU A 28 -3.88 -7.66 10.51
C LEU A 28 -5.05 -7.41 9.55
N ALA A 29 -5.81 -8.45 9.22
CA ALA A 29 -7.05 -8.29 8.45
C ALA A 29 -8.03 -7.33 9.14
N GLY A 30 -8.04 -7.32 10.48
CA GLY A 30 -8.80 -6.39 11.31
C GLY A 30 -8.54 -4.91 11.01
N THR A 31 -7.33 -4.54 10.58
CA THR A 31 -6.92 -3.14 10.38
C THR A 31 -7.17 -2.62 8.96
N LEU A 32 -7.51 -3.50 8.02
CA LEU A 32 -7.63 -3.16 6.59
C LEU A 32 -8.64 -2.03 6.33
N GLY A 33 -9.75 -1.99 7.07
CA GLY A 33 -10.78 -0.95 6.91
C GLY A 33 -10.36 0.45 7.36
N TYR A 34 -9.23 0.59 8.06
CA TYR A 34 -8.75 1.88 8.57
C TYR A 34 -7.79 2.60 7.61
N PHE A 35 -7.22 1.89 6.63
CA PHE A 35 -6.28 2.50 5.70
C PHE A 35 -7.00 3.34 4.65
N ARG A 36 -6.52 4.57 4.49
CA ARG A 36 -7.02 5.52 3.49
C ARG A 36 -6.20 5.51 2.20
N HIS A 37 -4.89 5.32 2.28
CA HIS A 37 -4.00 5.37 1.12
C HIS A 37 -3.56 3.96 0.72
N TRP A 38 -3.97 3.55 -0.48
CA TRP A 38 -3.75 2.22 -1.04
C TRP A 38 -2.93 2.29 -2.32
N TYR A 39 -1.93 1.43 -2.44
CA TYR A 39 -1.01 1.41 -3.56
C TYR A 39 -1.19 0.09 -4.30
N TYR A 40 -1.44 0.17 -5.60
CA TYR A 40 -1.57 -0.97 -6.48
C TYR A 40 -0.22 -1.34 -7.08
N PHE A 41 0.10 -2.63 -7.05
CA PHE A 41 1.36 -3.21 -7.50
C PHE A 41 1.09 -4.19 -8.65
N GLU A 42 1.51 -3.81 -9.85
CA GLU A 42 1.31 -4.61 -11.07
C GLU A 42 2.12 -5.91 -11.03
N GLU A 43 3.28 -5.91 -10.39
CA GLU A 43 4.17 -7.07 -10.20
C GLU A 43 3.49 -8.25 -9.48
N PHE A 44 2.46 -7.95 -8.71
CA PHE A 44 1.74 -8.93 -7.88
C PHE A 44 0.22 -8.93 -8.13
N ASP A 45 -0.29 -8.07 -9.03
CA ASP A 45 -1.72 -7.76 -9.20
C ASP A 45 -2.44 -7.58 -7.86
N THR A 46 -1.87 -6.75 -6.98
CA THR A 46 -2.35 -6.63 -5.60
C THR A 46 -2.23 -5.24 -5.00
N PHE A 47 -2.77 -5.07 -3.79
CA PHE A 47 -2.76 -3.79 -3.07
C PHE A 47 -2.11 -3.90 -1.70
N ALA A 48 -1.36 -2.86 -1.33
CA ALA A 48 -0.87 -2.68 0.03
C ALA A 48 -1.02 -1.22 0.49
N PRO A 49 -1.22 -0.98 1.79
CA PRO A 49 -1.44 0.37 2.31
C PRO A 49 -0.12 1.14 2.52
N SER A 50 -0.19 2.47 2.45
CA SER A 50 0.99 3.36 2.52
C SER A 50 1.89 3.10 3.75
N LYS A 51 1.26 2.87 4.91
CA LYS A 51 1.96 2.64 6.18
C LYS A 51 2.69 1.30 6.23
N PHE A 52 2.35 0.36 5.36
CA PHE A 52 3.09 -0.88 5.24
C PHE A 52 4.26 -0.74 4.28
N VAL A 53 4.02 -0.13 3.12
CA VAL A 53 5.03 -0.11 2.05
C VAL A 53 6.00 1.06 2.15
N GLY A 54 5.68 2.09 2.94
CA GLY A 54 6.49 3.30 3.06
C GLY A 54 7.58 3.29 4.14
N TYR A 55 7.60 2.28 5.02
CA TYR A 55 8.62 2.17 6.08
C TYR A 55 9.55 0.98 5.84
N ARG A 56 10.84 1.15 6.14
CA ARG A 56 11.87 0.14 5.92
C ARG A 56 11.65 -1.09 6.81
N GLY A 57 11.72 -2.28 6.20
CA GLY A 57 11.63 -3.56 6.91
C GLY A 57 10.32 -3.70 7.70
N MET A 58 9.20 -3.34 7.08
CA MET A 58 7.90 -3.42 7.70
C MET A 58 7.31 -4.80 7.49
N THR A 59 7.12 -5.52 8.59
CA THR A 59 6.43 -6.82 8.62
C THR A 59 5.11 -6.71 9.38
N SER A 60 4.23 -7.68 9.20
CA SER A 60 2.96 -7.75 9.92
C SER A 60 3.16 -7.82 11.44
N GLU A 61 4.16 -8.56 11.91
CA GLU A 61 4.53 -8.64 13.33
C GLU A 61 4.97 -7.29 13.88
N ARG A 62 5.86 -6.60 13.15
CA ARG A 62 6.34 -5.27 13.54
C ARG A 62 5.21 -4.24 13.53
N TYR A 63 4.35 -4.29 12.52
CA TYR A 63 3.20 -3.41 12.42
C TYR A 63 2.24 -3.60 13.61
N LEU A 64 1.96 -4.84 14.01
CA LEU A 64 1.10 -5.13 15.15
C LEU A 64 1.76 -4.74 16.48
N ALA A 65 3.06 -4.99 16.64
CA ALA A 65 3.82 -4.59 17.82
C ALA A 65 3.87 -3.06 18.00
N ASP A 66 4.05 -2.32 16.91
CA ASP A 66 4.08 -0.85 16.90
C ASP A 66 2.73 -0.21 16.54
N TYR A 67 1.63 -0.97 16.53
CA TYR A 67 0.32 -0.51 16.06
C TYR A 67 -0.12 0.78 16.74
N HIS A 68 0.00 0.86 18.07
CA HIS A 68 -0.35 2.04 18.86
C HIS A 68 0.45 3.30 18.50
N LYS A 69 1.67 3.15 17.99
CA LYS A 69 2.49 4.25 17.49
C LYS A 69 2.09 4.59 16.05
N LEU A 70 1.96 3.58 15.20
CA LEU A 70 1.64 3.72 13.78
C LEU A 70 0.26 4.32 13.52
N ILE A 71 -0.74 4.08 14.37
CA ILE A 71 -2.05 4.74 14.25
C ILE A 71 -1.98 6.25 14.49
N ARG A 72 -1.03 6.72 15.32
CA ARG A 72 -0.85 8.14 15.67
C ARG A 72 -0.01 8.90 14.66
N VAL A 73 0.83 8.21 13.90
CA VAL A 73 1.62 8.82 12.82
C VAL A 73 0.69 9.11 11.64
N THR A 74 0.64 10.36 11.20
CA THR A 74 -0.06 10.72 9.96
C THR A 74 0.70 10.10 8.79
N GLY A 75 -0.01 9.45 7.87
CA GLY A 75 0.62 8.74 6.75
C GLY A 75 1.34 9.66 5.76
N ASP A 76 1.43 10.96 6.04
CA ASP A 76 1.91 11.99 5.13
C ASP A 76 3.36 11.78 4.71
N ASP A 77 4.23 11.37 5.63
CA ASP A 77 5.64 11.09 5.31
C ASP A 77 5.77 9.90 4.36
N THR A 78 5.01 8.82 4.60
CA THR A 78 4.99 7.66 3.69
C THR A 78 4.40 8.02 2.33
N VAL A 79 3.37 8.86 2.28
CA VAL A 79 2.76 9.29 1.03
C VAL A 79 3.75 10.15 0.24
N ARG A 80 4.44 11.10 0.89
CA ARG A 80 5.49 11.92 0.25
C ARG A 80 6.61 11.04 -0.31
N GLN A 81 7.07 10.06 0.47
CA GLN A 81 8.11 9.14 0.01
C GLN A 81 7.64 8.23 -1.13
N LEU A 82 6.37 7.82 -1.17
CA LEU A 82 5.91 6.92 -2.23
C LEU A 82 5.60 7.66 -3.54
N LYS A 83 5.41 8.98 -3.51
CA LYS A 83 5.11 9.79 -4.73
C LYS A 83 6.18 9.72 -5.82
N GLN A 84 7.41 9.36 -5.50
CA GLN A 84 8.49 9.15 -6.49
C GLN A 84 8.24 7.93 -7.38
N TRP A 85 7.43 6.96 -6.96
CA TRP A 85 7.11 5.77 -7.76
C TRP A 85 5.64 5.66 -8.12
N PHE A 86 4.77 6.48 -7.52
CA PHE A 86 3.33 6.32 -7.64
C PHE A 86 2.60 7.65 -7.85
N TYR A 87 1.54 7.63 -8.64
CA TYR A 87 0.62 8.73 -8.85
C TYR A 87 -0.79 8.37 -8.36
N LEU A 88 -1.59 9.39 -8.04
CA LEU A 88 -2.97 9.23 -7.57
C LEU A 88 -3.88 8.92 -8.76
N CYS A 89 -4.66 7.84 -8.67
CA CYS A 89 -5.68 7.51 -9.66
C CYS A 89 -6.89 8.43 -9.51
N GLU A 90 -7.43 8.91 -10.63
CA GLU A 90 -8.62 9.77 -10.71
C GLU A 90 -9.62 9.21 -11.73
N GLY A 91 -10.86 9.74 -11.70
CA GLY A 91 -11.92 9.35 -12.65
C GLY A 91 -12.16 7.84 -12.76
N ASP A 92 -12.28 7.35 -13.99
CA ASP A 92 -12.58 5.95 -14.31
C ASP A 92 -11.51 4.98 -13.80
N GLU A 93 -10.23 5.38 -13.81
CA GLU A 93 -9.12 4.55 -13.32
C GLU A 93 -9.30 4.27 -11.83
N ARG A 94 -9.65 5.32 -11.06
CA ARG A 94 -9.94 5.17 -9.63
C ARG A 94 -11.10 4.20 -9.40
N GLU A 95 -12.17 4.28 -10.16
CA GLU A 95 -13.32 3.39 -10.00
C GLU A 95 -12.97 1.93 -10.29
N GLN A 96 -12.16 1.69 -11.34
CA GLN A 96 -11.70 0.35 -11.69
C GLN A 96 -10.88 -0.27 -10.56
N TYR A 97 -9.88 0.44 -10.05
CA TYR A 97 -9.05 -0.07 -8.96
C TYR A 97 -9.80 -0.12 -7.63
N MET A 98 -10.79 0.74 -7.41
CA MET A 98 -11.64 0.67 -6.23
C MET A 98 -12.46 -0.62 -6.20
N LYS A 99 -13.00 -1.06 -7.35
CA LYS A 99 -13.65 -2.37 -7.47
C LYS A 99 -12.69 -3.52 -7.18
N LYS A 100 -11.46 -3.48 -7.72
CA LYS A 100 -10.43 -4.49 -7.43
C LYS A 100 -10.05 -4.51 -5.93
N LEU A 101 -9.84 -3.35 -5.33
CA LEU A 101 -9.53 -3.24 -3.90
C LEU A 101 -10.70 -3.74 -3.04
N ALA A 102 -11.93 -3.40 -3.39
CA ALA A 102 -13.11 -3.88 -2.69
C ALA A 102 -13.21 -5.40 -2.74
N ALA A 103 -12.93 -6.02 -3.89
CA ALA A 103 -12.86 -7.47 -4.03
C ALA A 103 -11.78 -8.08 -3.12
N LEU A 104 -10.57 -7.51 -3.09
CA LEU A 104 -9.49 -7.95 -2.21
C LEU A 104 -9.90 -7.87 -0.73
N LEU A 105 -10.47 -6.76 -0.30
CA LEU A 105 -10.90 -6.56 1.10
C LEU A 105 -12.05 -7.49 1.49
N ASN A 106 -12.94 -7.80 0.54
CA ASN A 106 -14.05 -8.71 0.77
C ASN A 106 -13.59 -10.14 1.06
N LEU A 107 -12.44 -10.58 0.52
CA LEU A 107 -11.82 -11.87 0.86
C LEU A 107 -11.53 -12.00 2.37
N TYR A 108 -11.34 -10.87 3.04
CA TYR A 108 -11.09 -10.80 4.48
C TYR A 108 -12.31 -10.32 5.29
N GLY A 109 -13.49 -10.27 4.67
CA GLY A 109 -14.72 -9.78 5.29
C GLY A 109 -14.69 -8.29 5.64
N LYS A 110 -13.88 -7.50 4.94
CA LYS A 110 -13.71 -6.06 5.17
C LYS A 110 -14.27 -5.23 4.04
N LYS A 111 -14.66 -4.00 4.37
CA LYS A 111 -15.09 -2.98 3.41
C LYS A 111 -14.04 -1.88 3.32
N PRO A 112 -13.83 -1.30 2.12
CA PRO A 112 -12.98 -0.14 1.98
C PRO A 112 -13.49 1.03 2.81
N ASN A 113 -12.57 1.90 3.24
CA ASN A 113 -12.94 3.12 3.96
C ASN A 113 -13.74 4.06 3.05
N GLY A 114 -14.71 4.81 3.60
CA GLY A 114 -15.49 5.79 2.83
C GLY A 114 -14.64 6.92 2.25
N ILE A 115 -13.48 7.20 2.84
CA ILE A 115 -12.49 8.15 2.34
C ILE A 115 -11.21 7.39 2.01
N LEU A 116 -11.06 6.99 0.74
CA LEU A 116 -9.91 6.25 0.24
C LEU A 116 -9.28 6.92 -1.00
N PHE A 117 -7.97 6.78 -1.09
CA PHE A 117 -7.10 7.21 -2.18
C PHE A 117 -6.37 5.99 -2.73
N ILE A 118 -6.37 5.82 -4.05
CA ILE A 118 -5.69 4.72 -4.73
C ILE A 118 -4.56 5.31 -5.57
N TYR A 119 -3.41 4.69 -5.47
CA TYR A 119 -2.22 5.07 -6.20
C TYR A 119 -1.77 3.93 -7.10
N ARG A 120 -1.26 4.27 -8.28
CA ARG A 120 -0.67 3.33 -9.24
C ARG A 120 0.76 3.71 -9.55
N LYS A 121 1.58 2.71 -9.87
CA LYS A 121 2.97 2.90 -10.23
C LYS A 121 3.07 3.81 -11.46
N THR A 122 3.90 4.83 -11.39
CA THR A 122 4.26 5.64 -12.54
C THR A 122 5.07 4.78 -13.49
N VAL A 123 4.57 4.61 -14.72
CA VAL A 123 5.39 4.07 -15.80
C VAL A 123 6.40 5.17 -16.16
N ILE A 124 7.64 5.04 -15.68
CA ILE A 124 8.73 5.85 -16.23
C ILE A 124 8.91 5.35 -17.66
N GLY A 125 8.40 6.12 -18.62
CA GLY A 125 8.49 5.77 -20.03
C GLY A 125 9.94 5.53 -20.43
N TYR A 126 10.20 4.40 -21.08
CA TYR A 126 11.30 4.32 -22.02
C TYR A 126 10.95 5.19 -23.24
N GLU A 127 10.98 6.51 -23.10
CA GLU A 127 11.19 7.40 -24.23
C GLU A 127 12.69 7.70 -24.32
N GLN A 128 13.41 6.75 -24.92
CA GLN A 128 14.61 6.99 -25.73
C GLN A 128 15.09 5.66 -26.34
N LEU A 129 14.34 5.18 -27.35
CA LEU A 129 14.95 4.48 -28.48
C LEU A 129 14.33 5.05 -29.77
N SER A 130 14.72 6.29 -30.05
CA SER A 130 14.77 6.80 -31.43
C SER A 130 16.25 6.85 -31.77
N PHE A 131 16.71 5.94 -32.62
CA PHE A 131 17.61 6.14 -33.77
C PHE A 131 17.81 4.81 -34.48
#